data_AF-A0AA37JCQ8-F1
#
_entry.id   AF-A0AA37JCQ8-F1
#
_cell.length_a   1.000
_cell.length_b   1.000
_cell.length_c   1.000
_cell.angle_alpha   90.00
_cell.angle_beta   90.00
_cell.angle_gamma   90.00
#
_symmetry.space_group_name_H-M   'P 1'
#
loop_
_entity.id
_entity.type
_entity.pdbx_description
1 polymer ?
#
loop_
_entity_poly.entity_id
_entity_poly.type
_entity_poly.pdbx_seq_one_letter_code
_entity_poly.pdbx_strand_id
1 'polypeptide(L)'
;MKSCSHKRKIKSIAALAACCLFVSAGTGVFPSFAHTPDESRFLNGTWEKDDHGWWFANKGNPAYFTSTWAEYQGYSYYFGADGYLVTGWNYINNHWYRFNPEKGSHEGAMMTGWIFDPDYNGWFYTNPSGILVTGWNKIGGEWYYFNPDSDGTMGLMAVNQVIDGYYVNSDGKMNEP
;
A
#
# COMPACT_ATOMS: atom_id res chain seq x y z
N MET A 1 -3.26 -48.75 38.73
CA MET A 1 -3.81 -49.47 37.55
C MET A 1 -4.93 -48.65 36.94
N LYS A 2 -5.03 -48.68 35.60
CA LYS A 2 -6.01 -48.05 34.68
C LYS A 2 -5.71 -46.64 34.13
N SER A 3 -4.84 -46.66 33.11
CA SER A 3 -4.92 -45.96 31.82
C SER A 3 -6.34 -45.58 31.35
N CYS A 4 -6.55 -44.42 30.73
CA CYS A 4 -6.75 -44.33 29.26
C CYS A 4 -6.83 -42.89 28.71
N SER A 5 -6.26 -42.75 27.51
CA SER A 5 -6.14 -41.61 26.58
C SER A 5 -7.45 -41.21 25.89
N HIS A 6 -7.64 -39.92 25.60
CA HIS A 6 -8.10 -39.52 24.26
C HIS A 6 -7.64 -38.11 23.85
N LYS A 7 -6.79 -38.07 22.81
CA LYS A 7 -6.45 -36.87 22.03
C LYS A 7 -7.69 -36.39 21.26
N ARG A 8 -7.89 -35.08 21.15
CA ARG A 8 -8.54 -34.47 19.97
C ARG A 8 -7.61 -33.42 19.38
N LYS A 9 -6.99 -33.82 18.27
CA LYS A 9 -6.34 -32.92 17.32
C LYS A 9 -7.44 -32.08 16.69
N ILE A 10 -7.38 -30.75 16.81
CA ILE A 10 -8.12 -29.87 15.93
C ILE A 10 -7.17 -29.54 14.79
N LYS A 11 -7.41 -30.19 13.64
CA LYS A 11 -6.88 -29.77 12.35
C LYS A 11 -7.79 -28.65 11.87
N SER A 12 -7.29 -27.42 11.79
CA SER A 12 -7.93 -26.39 10.96
C SER A 12 -7.20 -26.35 9.63
N ILE A 13 -7.98 -26.58 8.59
CA ILE A 13 -7.59 -26.62 7.18
C ILE A 13 -8.00 -25.28 6.54
N ALA A 14 -7.14 -24.82 5.64
CA ALA A 14 -7.32 -23.84 4.56
C ALA A 14 -7.33 -22.34 4.89
N ALA A 15 -6.37 -21.64 4.27
CA ALA A 15 -6.72 -20.63 3.26
C ALA A 15 -5.68 -20.69 2.12
N LEU A 16 -6.18 -20.86 0.89
CA LEU A 16 -5.43 -20.66 -0.35
C LEU A 16 -4.93 -19.22 -0.43
N ALA A 17 -3.70 -19.01 -0.88
CA ALA A 17 -3.28 -17.71 -1.41
C ALA A 17 -2.69 -17.92 -2.80
N ALA A 18 -3.23 -17.14 -3.75
CA ALA A 18 -3.12 -17.32 -5.18
C ALA A 18 -1.67 -17.20 -5.68
N CYS A 19 -1.31 -18.11 -6.58
CA CYS A 19 -0.09 -18.04 -7.37
C CYS A 19 -0.27 -16.95 -8.45
N CYS A 20 0.20 -15.74 -8.19
CA CYS A 20 0.39 -14.74 -9.24
C CYS A 20 1.83 -14.87 -9.77
N LEU A 21 1.98 -15.70 -10.81
CA LEU A 21 3.13 -15.67 -11.68
C LEU A 21 3.08 -14.38 -12.51
N PHE A 22 4.09 -13.51 -12.41
CA PHE A 22 4.51 -12.71 -13.56
C PHE A 22 6.03 -12.54 -13.58
N VAL A 23 6.61 -13.11 -14.63
CA VAL A 23 7.96 -12.82 -15.12
C VAL A 23 7.86 -11.55 -15.96
N SER A 24 8.77 -10.60 -15.74
CA SER A 24 9.42 -9.81 -16.81
C SER A 24 10.38 -8.80 -16.18
N ALA A 25 11.67 -8.96 -16.46
CA ALA A 25 12.67 -7.93 -16.30
C ALA A 25 12.65 -7.05 -17.55
N GLY A 26 12.43 -5.74 -17.38
CA GLY A 26 12.53 -4.77 -18.45
C GLY A 26 12.73 -3.37 -17.88
N THR A 27 13.84 -2.72 -18.23
CA THR A 27 14.08 -1.31 -17.97
C THR A 27 13.15 -0.50 -18.88
N GLY A 28 11.98 -0.14 -18.37
CA GLY A 28 11.01 0.73 -19.03
C GLY A 28 10.45 1.70 -18.00
N VAL A 29 10.06 2.90 -18.45
CA VAL A 29 9.28 3.85 -17.65
C VAL A 29 8.13 3.08 -17.02
N PHE A 30 8.12 2.97 -15.69
CA PHE A 30 7.07 2.23 -14.99
C PHE A 30 5.73 2.91 -15.31
N PRO A 31 4.75 2.19 -15.90
CA PRO A 31 3.41 2.72 -15.99
C PRO A 31 2.91 2.99 -14.57
N SER A 32 2.34 4.19 -14.36
CA SER A 32 1.49 4.50 -13.21
C SER A 32 0.36 3.47 -13.20
N PHE A 33 0.31 2.60 -12.19
CA PHE A 33 -0.69 1.53 -12.07
C PHE A 33 -1.71 1.81 -10.96
N ALA A 34 -2.08 3.08 -10.74
CA ALA A 34 -3.25 3.38 -9.93
C ALA A 34 -4.51 2.89 -10.67
N HIS A 35 -5.11 1.82 -10.15
CA HIS A 35 -6.42 1.19 -10.40
C HIS A 35 -6.93 0.94 -11.84
N THR A 36 -6.77 1.85 -12.81
CA THR A 36 -6.70 1.64 -14.26
C THR A 36 -6.43 2.99 -14.95
N PRO A 37 -5.64 3.06 -16.05
CA PRO A 37 -5.39 4.30 -16.80
C PRO A 37 -6.64 5.01 -17.37
N ASP A 38 -7.81 4.36 -17.34
CA ASP A 38 -9.07 4.90 -17.86
C ASP A 38 -9.81 5.82 -16.86
N GLU A 39 -9.49 5.76 -15.57
CA GLU A 39 -10.03 6.65 -14.53
C GLU A 39 -9.16 7.89 -14.29
N SER A 40 -7.86 7.79 -14.63
CA SER A 40 -6.90 8.87 -14.48
C SER A 40 -7.21 10.05 -15.40
N ARG A 41 -7.35 11.25 -14.83
CA ARG A 41 -7.36 12.49 -15.61
C ARG A 41 -5.94 13.01 -15.79
N PHE A 42 -5.57 13.25 -17.04
CA PHE A 42 -4.33 13.96 -17.37
C PHE A 42 -4.48 15.44 -17.03
N LEU A 43 -3.61 15.91 -16.14
CA LEU A 43 -3.60 17.30 -15.69
C LEU A 43 -3.00 18.22 -16.77
N ASN A 44 -3.77 19.23 -17.21
CA ASN A 44 -3.35 20.28 -18.13
C ASN A 44 -3.62 21.67 -17.52
N GLY A 45 -2.63 22.21 -16.81
CA GLY A 45 -2.81 23.40 -15.98
C GLY A 45 -1.61 23.64 -15.08
N THR A 46 -1.81 24.40 -14.00
CA THR A 46 -0.77 24.74 -13.02
C THR A 46 -1.14 24.23 -11.63
N TRP A 47 -0.13 23.77 -10.90
CA TRP A 47 -0.24 23.53 -9.47
C TRP A 47 -0.24 24.86 -8.74
N GLU A 48 -1.20 25.07 -7.86
CA GLU A 48 -1.33 26.25 -7.01
C GLU A 48 -1.38 25.82 -5.55
N LYS A 49 -0.89 26.66 -4.63
CA LYS A 49 -0.90 26.39 -3.20
C LYS A 49 -1.46 27.58 -2.43
N ASP A 50 -2.40 27.31 -1.54
CA ASP A 50 -2.91 28.27 -0.56
C ASP A 50 -2.75 27.72 0.88
N ASP A 51 -3.41 28.34 1.85
CA ASP A 51 -3.35 27.95 3.25
C ASP A 51 -3.95 26.55 3.54
N HIS A 52 -4.81 26.02 2.66
CA HIS A 52 -5.43 24.70 2.80
C HIS A 52 -4.57 23.60 2.18
N GLY A 53 -3.85 23.90 1.10
CA GLY A 53 -2.92 22.96 0.50
C GLY A 53 -2.71 23.17 -1.00
N TRP A 54 -2.16 22.13 -1.63
CA TRP A 54 -2.00 22.11 -3.08
C TRP A 54 -3.34 21.80 -3.76
N TRP A 55 -3.68 22.56 -4.79
CA TRP A 55 -4.79 22.28 -5.71
C TRP A 55 -4.31 22.48 -7.15
N PHE A 56 -5.07 21.97 -8.12
CA PHE A 56 -4.68 22.06 -9.53
C PHE A 56 -5.62 22.97 -10.32
N ALA A 57 -5.09 24.09 -10.80
CA ALA A 57 -5.81 25.04 -11.63
C ALA A 57 -5.85 24.56 -13.08
N ASN A 58 -6.97 23.98 -13.50
CA ASN A 58 -7.16 23.47 -14.85
C ASN A 58 -7.47 24.60 -15.84
N LYS A 59 -6.71 24.69 -16.94
CA LYS A 59 -6.90 25.73 -17.95
C LYS A 59 -8.00 25.31 -18.93
N GLY A 60 -9.21 25.86 -18.75
CA GLY A 60 -10.34 25.69 -19.69
C GLY A 60 -11.52 24.87 -19.15
N ASN A 61 -11.42 24.34 -17.93
CA ASN A 61 -12.55 23.75 -17.22
C ASN A 61 -12.48 24.15 -15.73
N PRO A 62 -13.43 24.93 -15.20
CA PRO A 62 -13.43 25.34 -13.79
C PRO A 62 -13.78 24.21 -12.81
N ALA A 63 -13.98 22.97 -13.30
CA ALA A 63 -14.22 21.83 -12.43
C ALA A 63 -12.98 21.51 -11.59
N TYR A 64 -13.08 21.75 -10.27
CA TYR A 64 -12.16 21.23 -9.27
C TYR A 64 -12.10 19.71 -9.37
N PHE A 65 -10.89 19.15 -9.44
CA PHE A 65 -10.69 17.72 -9.28
C PHE A 65 -11.09 17.36 -7.85
N THR A 66 -12.23 16.73 -7.66
CA THR A 66 -12.72 16.32 -6.34
C THR A 66 -12.92 14.82 -6.31
N SER A 67 -12.49 14.19 -5.23
CA SER A 67 -12.56 12.73 -5.02
C SER A 67 -12.08 11.91 -6.23
N THR A 68 -11.00 12.34 -6.86
CA THR A 68 -10.56 11.80 -8.17
C THR A 68 -9.06 11.59 -8.23
N TRP A 69 -8.69 10.53 -8.94
CA TRP A 69 -7.31 10.27 -9.35
C TRP A 69 -6.89 11.20 -10.49
N ALA A 70 -5.61 11.53 -10.51
CA ALA A 70 -5.01 12.35 -11.54
C ALA A 70 -3.56 11.91 -11.81
N GLU A 71 -3.13 12.06 -13.07
CA GLU A 71 -1.76 11.79 -13.46
C GLU A 71 -1.04 13.05 -13.91
N TYR A 72 0.19 13.22 -13.41
CA TYR A 72 1.05 14.32 -13.77
C TYR A 72 2.52 13.90 -13.77
N GLN A 73 3.18 14.07 -14.92
CA GLN A 73 4.60 13.74 -15.13
C GLN A 73 5.00 12.31 -14.70
N GLY A 74 4.11 11.34 -14.90
CA GLY A 74 4.37 9.93 -14.57
C GLY A 74 4.07 9.55 -13.11
N TYR A 75 3.54 10.48 -12.31
CA TYR A 75 3.10 10.22 -10.94
C TYR A 75 1.58 10.28 -10.84
N SER A 76 1.01 9.40 -10.01
CA SER A 76 -0.39 9.40 -9.64
C SER A 76 -0.61 10.25 -8.40
N TYR A 77 -1.65 11.05 -8.39
CA TYR A 77 -2.09 11.90 -7.29
C TYR A 77 -3.58 11.64 -7.04
N TYR A 78 -4.06 11.99 -5.85
CA TYR A 78 -5.48 11.97 -5.54
C TYR A 78 -5.90 13.31 -4.95
N PHE A 79 -7.02 13.85 -5.44
CA PHE A 79 -7.62 15.04 -4.89
C PHE A 79 -8.81 14.65 -4.01
N GLY A 80 -8.85 15.18 -2.79
CA GLY A 80 -9.92 14.99 -1.83
C GLY A 80 -11.25 15.60 -2.28
N ALA A 81 -12.29 15.40 -1.49
CA ALA A 81 -13.62 15.94 -1.78
C ALA A 81 -13.67 17.49 -1.78
N ASP A 82 -12.71 18.11 -1.10
CA ASP A 82 -12.48 19.55 -1.03
C ASP A 82 -11.69 20.12 -2.22
N GLY A 83 -11.17 19.24 -3.08
CA GLY A 83 -10.41 19.63 -4.27
C GLY A 83 -8.90 19.80 -4.04
N TYR A 84 -8.43 19.51 -2.83
CA TYR A 84 -7.02 19.61 -2.46
C TYR A 84 -6.32 18.27 -2.56
N LEU A 85 -5.03 18.31 -2.82
CA LEU A 85 -4.16 17.15 -2.90
C LEU A 85 -4.09 16.44 -1.54
N VAL A 86 -4.29 15.13 -1.52
CA VAL A 86 -4.11 14.33 -0.30
C VAL A 86 -2.65 13.93 -0.11
N THR A 87 -2.25 13.79 1.15
CA THR A 87 -0.92 13.32 1.56
C THR A 87 -1.05 12.26 2.66
N GLY A 88 -0.02 11.45 2.87
CA GLY A 88 -0.01 10.42 3.91
C GLY A 88 -0.95 9.25 3.60
N TRP A 89 -1.33 8.51 4.64
CA TRP A 89 -2.24 7.37 4.53
C TRP A 89 -3.67 7.83 4.26
N ASN A 90 -4.28 7.32 3.18
CA ASN A 90 -5.66 7.64 2.80
C ASN A 90 -6.42 6.38 2.43
N TYR A 91 -7.67 6.29 2.89
CA TYR A 91 -8.59 5.19 2.59
C TYR A 91 -9.54 5.60 1.46
N ILE A 92 -9.37 5.01 0.29
CA ILE A 92 -10.06 5.37 -0.96
C ILE A 92 -10.63 4.09 -1.56
N ASN A 93 -11.91 4.08 -1.93
CA ASN A 93 -12.58 2.96 -2.60
C ASN A 93 -12.29 1.60 -1.93
N ASN A 94 -12.41 1.54 -0.60
CA ASN A 94 -12.21 0.34 0.21
C ASN A 94 -10.74 -0.16 0.31
N HIS A 95 -9.77 0.68 -0.06
CA HIS A 95 -8.34 0.35 -0.03
C HIS A 95 -7.52 1.46 0.64
N TRP A 96 -6.45 1.08 1.34
CA TRP A 96 -5.47 2.04 1.86
C TRP A 96 -4.38 2.29 0.83
N TYR A 97 -4.05 3.58 0.68
CA TYR A 97 -2.96 4.09 -0.15
C TYR A 97 -2.06 4.97 0.70
N ARG A 98 -0.78 5.04 0.31
CA ARG A 98 0.17 6.00 0.88
C ARG A 98 0.53 7.03 -0.17
N PHE A 99 0.29 8.30 0.14
CA PHE A 99 0.75 9.44 -0.65
C PHE A 99 1.94 10.09 0.04
N ASN A 100 2.93 10.53 -0.72
CA ASN A 100 4.16 11.10 -0.19
C ASN A 100 3.85 12.35 0.67
N PRO A 101 4.09 12.30 2.00
CA PRO A 101 3.82 13.44 2.87
C PRO A 101 4.95 14.48 2.87
N GLU A 102 6.10 14.15 2.25
CA GLU A 102 7.26 15.02 2.24
C GLU A 102 7.03 16.23 1.35
N LYS A 103 7.24 17.42 1.92
CA LYS A 103 7.09 18.69 1.21
C LYS A 103 8.15 18.84 0.13
N GLY A 104 7.75 19.35 -1.04
CA GLY A 104 8.65 19.61 -2.15
C GLY A 104 8.35 18.76 -3.37
N SER A 105 9.38 18.25 -4.04
CA SER A 105 9.22 17.46 -5.26
C SER A 105 8.41 16.19 -4.98
N HIS A 106 7.32 16.01 -5.72
CA HIS A 106 6.41 14.87 -5.60
C HIS A 106 5.66 14.78 -4.26
N GLU A 107 5.47 15.90 -3.54
CA GLU A 107 4.49 15.99 -2.44
C GLU A 107 3.13 15.46 -2.94
N GLY A 108 2.50 14.56 -2.19
CA GLY A 108 1.23 13.93 -2.54
C GLY A 108 1.27 12.91 -3.68
N ALA A 109 2.44 12.57 -4.24
CA ALA A 109 2.53 11.48 -5.20
C ALA A 109 2.27 10.12 -4.51
N MET A 110 1.47 9.26 -5.13
CA MET A 110 1.21 7.91 -4.64
C MET A 110 2.50 7.09 -4.57
N MET A 111 2.70 6.42 -3.44
CA MET A 111 3.85 5.55 -3.19
C MET A 111 3.50 4.09 -3.49
N THR A 112 4.46 3.35 -4.03
CA THR A 112 4.38 1.90 -4.27
C THR A 112 5.59 1.19 -3.64
N GLY A 113 5.44 -0.08 -3.32
CA GLY A 113 6.52 -0.89 -2.75
C GLY A 113 6.75 -0.63 -1.25
N TRP A 114 8.01 -0.75 -0.84
CA TRP A 114 8.43 -0.60 0.56
C TRP A 114 8.30 0.84 1.05
N ILE A 115 7.60 1.02 2.16
CA ILE A 115 7.36 2.32 2.79
C ILE A 115 7.79 2.23 4.25
N PHE A 116 8.73 3.06 4.65
CA PHE A 116 9.01 3.28 6.07
C PHE A 116 8.15 4.43 6.58
N ASP A 117 7.44 4.20 7.68
CA ASP A 117 6.65 5.22 8.35
C ASP A 117 7.25 5.54 9.74
N PRO A 118 7.77 6.77 9.96
CA PRO A 118 8.40 7.13 11.22
C PRO A 118 7.41 7.18 12.40
N ASP A 119 6.13 7.40 12.15
CA ASP A 119 5.11 7.45 13.23
C ASP A 119 4.90 6.07 13.85
N TYR A 120 5.12 5.01 13.07
CA TYR A 120 5.06 3.62 13.52
C TYR A 120 6.45 3.02 13.79
N ASN A 121 7.52 3.73 13.42
CA ASN A 121 8.88 3.22 13.40
C ASN A 121 8.98 1.84 12.72
N GLY A 122 8.33 1.70 11.56
CA GLY A 122 8.16 0.40 10.93
C GLY A 122 7.87 0.45 9.44
N TRP A 123 7.89 -0.74 8.84
CA TRP A 123 7.75 -0.91 7.40
C TRP A 123 6.34 -1.34 7.04
N PHE A 124 5.87 -0.82 5.92
CA PHE A 124 4.66 -1.18 5.22
C PHE A 124 5.02 -1.56 3.79
N TYR A 125 4.11 -2.23 3.11
CA TYR A 125 4.27 -2.50 1.68
C TYR A 125 2.97 -2.23 0.94
N THR A 126 3.07 -1.51 -0.16
CA THR A 126 1.98 -1.31 -1.10
C THR A 126 2.29 -2.08 -2.38
N ASN A 127 1.29 -2.71 -2.96
CA ASN A 127 1.46 -3.45 -4.21
C ASN A 127 1.74 -2.48 -5.38
N PRO A 128 2.04 -2.98 -6.59
CA PRO A 128 2.27 -2.11 -7.76
C PRO A 128 1.11 -1.16 -8.09
N SER A 129 -0.10 -1.46 -7.61
CA SER A 129 -1.27 -0.59 -7.73
C SER A 129 -1.48 0.39 -6.58
N GLY A 130 -0.52 0.52 -5.67
CA GLY A 130 -0.56 1.42 -4.51
C GLY A 130 -1.39 0.92 -3.34
N ILE A 131 -2.02 -0.25 -3.45
CA ILE A 131 -2.88 -0.79 -2.39
C ILE A 131 -2.00 -1.42 -1.29
N LEU A 132 -2.23 -1.01 -0.04
CA LEU A 132 -1.59 -1.60 1.14
C LEU A 132 -1.83 -3.10 1.20
N VAL A 133 -0.76 -3.87 1.41
CA VAL A 133 -0.84 -5.33 1.56
C VAL A 133 -0.96 -5.71 3.03
N THR A 134 -1.63 -6.84 3.29
CA THR A 134 -1.80 -7.44 4.61
C THR A 134 -1.56 -8.94 4.54
N GLY A 135 -1.30 -9.58 5.68
CA GLY A 135 -1.00 -11.00 5.80
C GLY A 135 0.36 -11.39 5.22
N TRP A 136 0.54 -12.70 4.98
CA TRP A 136 1.74 -13.26 4.38
C TRP A 136 1.89 -12.90 2.91
N ASN A 137 3.03 -12.30 2.55
CA ASN A 137 3.34 -11.90 1.18
C ASN A 137 4.79 -12.26 0.84
N LYS A 138 5.00 -12.82 -0.36
CA LYS A 138 6.35 -13.12 -0.88
C LYS A 138 6.85 -11.96 -1.74
N ILE A 139 7.88 -11.26 -1.27
CA ILE A 139 8.43 -10.04 -1.89
C ILE A 139 9.93 -10.26 -2.13
N GLY A 140 10.36 -10.17 -3.40
CA GLY A 140 11.78 -10.35 -3.73
C GLY A 140 12.35 -11.72 -3.40
N GLY A 141 11.51 -12.76 -3.33
CA GLY A 141 11.93 -14.13 -2.98
C GLY A 141 11.79 -14.48 -1.50
N GLU A 142 11.58 -13.50 -0.63
CA GLU A 142 11.48 -13.67 0.82
C GLU A 142 10.02 -13.52 1.29
N TRP A 143 9.64 -14.20 2.37
CA TRP A 143 8.31 -14.06 2.97
C TRP A 143 8.30 -13.02 4.09
N TYR A 144 7.29 -12.16 4.08
CA TYR A 144 7.03 -11.14 5.11
C TYR A 144 5.58 -11.23 5.55
N TYR A 145 5.31 -10.81 6.78
CA TYR A 145 3.96 -10.72 7.32
C TYR A 145 3.62 -9.27 7.66
N PHE A 146 2.47 -8.80 7.18
CA PHE A 146 1.93 -7.46 7.46
C PHE A 146 0.63 -7.61 8.25
N ASN A 147 0.45 -6.82 9.31
CA ASN A 147 -0.71 -6.97 10.21
C ASN A 147 -2.05 -6.82 9.45
N PRO A 148 -2.96 -7.82 9.44
CA PRO A 148 -4.27 -7.69 8.80
C PRO A 148 -5.33 -7.04 9.70
N ASP A 149 -5.05 -6.84 10.99
CA ASP A 149 -6.05 -6.42 11.95
C ASP A 149 -6.25 -4.91 11.93
N SER A 150 -7.50 -4.48 12.11
CA SER A 150 -7.88 -3.05 12.20
C SER A 150 -7.65 -2.49 13.62
N ASP A 151 -6.47 -2.74 14.18
CA ASP A 151 -6.07 -2.35 15.55
C ASP A 151 -5.31 -1.01 15.63
N GLY A 152 -5.26 -0.28 14.51
CA GLY A 152 -4.45 0.93 14.34
C GLY A 152 -3.06 0.68 13.78
N THR A 153 -2.64 -0.58 13.58
CA THR A 153 -1.36 -0.95 12.98
C THR A 153 -1.51 -1.81 11.72
N MET A 154 -2.68 -1.78 11.09
CA MET A 154 -2.95 -2.53 9.86
C MET A 154 -1.88 -2.25 8.79
N GLY A 155 -1.31 -3.30 8.23
CA GLY A 155 -0.24 -3.24 7.23
C GLY A 155 1.17 -3.09 7.81
N LEU A 156 1.33 -2.93 9.13
CA LEU A 156 2.65 -2.88 9.75
C LEU A 156 3.34 -4.24 9.65
N MET A 157 4.59 -4.23 9.16
CA MET A 157 5.40 -5.43 9.02
C MET A 157 5.80 -5.99 10.39
N ALA A 158 5.56 -7.28 10.59
CA ALA A 158 6.01 -8.02 11.76
C ALA A 158 7.53 -8.20 11.76
N VAL A 159 8.17 -8.03 12.92
CA VAL A 159 9.60 -8.31 13.15
C VAL A 159 9.79 -9.04 14.47
N ASN A 160 10.81 -9.91 14.55
CA ASN A 160 11.22 -10.63 15.77
C ASN A 160 10.07 -11.36 16.51
N GLN A 161 9.18 -12.03 15.77
CA GLN A 161 8.04 -12.72 16.37
C GLN A 161 7.62 -13.97 15.59
N VAL A 162 6.81 -14.81 16.23
CA VAL A 162 6.23 -16.00 15.60
C VAL A 162 4.82 -15.66 15.11
N ILE A 163 4.59 -15.84 13.82
CA ILE A 163 3.29 -15.69 13.16
C ILE A 163 2.93 -17.03 12.54
N ASP A 164 1.76 -17.58 12.84
CA ASP A 164 1.29 -18.87 12.30
C ASP A 164 2.28 -20.04 12.43
N GLY A 165 3.14 -20.01 13.46
CA GLY A 165 4.16 -21.02 13.70
C GLY A 165 5.50 -20.79 13.00
N TYR A 166 5.65 -19.71 12.23
CA TYR A 166 6.87 -19.31 11.55
C TYR A 166 7.49 -18.08 12.21
N TYR A 167 8.80 -18.10 12.44
CA TYR A 167 9.51 -16.95 13.00
C TYR A 167 9.92 -15.98 11.89
N VAL A 168 9.54 -14.71 12.05
CA VAL A 168 10.08 -13.59 11.26
C VAL A 168 11.22 -12.92 12.04
N ASN A 169 12.36 -12.70 11.37
CA ASN A 169 13.55 -12.13 12.01
C ASN A 169 13.48 -10.60 12.14
N SER A 170 14.59 -9.97 12.51
CA SER A 170 14.68 -8.51 12.70
C SER A 170 14.48 -7.70 11.43
N ASP A 171 14.69 -8.33 10.27
CA ASP A 171 14.44 -7.73 8.95
C ASP A 171 13.02 -8.04 8.45
N GLY A 172 12.19 -8.70 9.27
CA GLY A 172 10.83 -9.13 8.93
C GLY A 172 10.76 -10.35 8.03
N LYS A 173 11.90 -10.94 7.65
CA LYS A 173 11.96 -12.12 6.78
C LYS A 173 11.62 -13.37 7.57
N MET A 174 10.73 -14.19 7.04
CA MET A 174 10.46 -15.51 7.56
C MET A 174 11.71 -16.38 7.42
N ASN A 175 12.12 -17.00 8.51
CA ASN A 175 13.14 -18.05 8.42
C ASN A 175 12.48 -19.29 7.82
N GLU A 176 12.96 -19.74 6.66
CA GLU A 176 12.59 -21.06 6.16
C GLU A 176 13.09 -22.13 7.15
N PRO A 177 12.26 -23.13 7.49
CA PRO A 177 12.62 -24.20 8.43
C PRO A 177 13.71 -25.14 7.92
#